data_AF-A0A5E4VGI6-F1
#
_entry.id   AF-A0A5E4VGI6-F1
#
_cell.length_a   1.000
_cell.length_b   1.000
_cell.length_c   1.000
_cell.angle_alpha   90.00
_cell.angle_beta   90.00
_cell.angle_gamma   90.00
#
_symmetry.space_group_name_H-M   'P 1'
#
loop_
_entity.id
_entity.type
_entity.pdbx_description
1 polymer ?
#
loop_
_entity_poly.entity_id
_entity_poly.type
_entity_poly.pdbx_seq_one_letter_code
_entity_poly.pdbx_strand_id
1 'polypeptide(L)'
;MAGSRRLPETWFRRGLWLIAVLFAAFLIGLGGLVVDQLPGVAQAPTLESFVDPVQARRADAAIRQAQTQLEDVASQLETARLQLKARSTAYRNARESFNDWVATRTATAQASQDAELVSRTRALDALKAAERDAQTQVDGLEAKQLDAQRSVQSARNARDALNTAAGEQLAAMQHARELKVFGIRLALTLPLLAVAGWLFVRQRKSTWWPFVWGFIFFALFAFFVELVPYLPDYGGYVRYLVGIVLTVLIGRYAIVSLQRYLARQKAEEQLPDEERRKTLSYDLAQARLAKSVCPGCERPVKLDDVERDFCVHCGICLFDRCGTCTTRKNAFAHFCHHCGARSAGSGAGGAVSAA
;
A
#
# COMPACT_ATOMS: atom_id res chain seq x y z
N MET A 1 -24.09 -45.10 27.91
CA MET A 1 -23.53 -43.97 27.13
C MET A 1 -22.91 -42.96 28.10
N ALA A 2 -21.61 -43.06 28.36
CA ALA A 2 -20.90 -42.11 29.22
C ALA A 2 -19.56 -41.77 28.55
N GLY A 3 -19.57 -40.69 27.77
CA GLY A 3 -18.40 -40.18 27.06
C GLY A 3 -17.37 -39.64 28.04
N SER A 4 -16.13 -40.09 27.88
CA SER A 4 -14.93 -39.65 28.58
C SER A 4 -14.77 -38.11 28.56
N ARG A 5 -14.98 -37.47 29.71
CA ARG A 5 -14.89 -36.02 29.94
C ARG A 5 -13.44 -35.48 30.02
N ARG A 6 -12.57 -35.81 29.06
CA ARG A 6 -11.20 -35.22 28.95
C ARG A 6 -10.99 -34.34 27.71
N LEU A 7 -11.94 -34.36 26.78
CA LEU A 7 -12.06 -33.37 25.71
C LEU A 7 -12.46 -31.93 26.15
N PRO A 8 -13.13 -31.66 27.30
CA PRO A 8 -13.69 -30.33 27.54
C PRO A 8 -12.64 -29.26 27.84
N GLU A 9 -11.49 -29.57 28.43
CA GLU A 9 -10.55 -28.52 28.85
C GLU A 9 -9.93 -27.76 27.66
N THR A 10 -9.51 -28.47 26.61
CA THR A 10 -8.95 -27.85 25.41
C THR A 10 -10.00 -27.06 24.63
N TRP A 11 -11.23 -27.57 24.55
CA TRP A 11 -12.36 -26.89 23.92
C TRP A 11 -12.84 -25.69 24.73
N PHE A 12 -12.82 -25.77 26.06
CA PHE A 12 -13.15 -24.66 26.95
C PHE A 12 -12.12 -23.53 26.81
N ARG A 13 -10.83 -23.88 26.73
CA ARG A 13 -9.75 -22.91 26.48
C ARG A 13 -9.86 -22.25 25.10
N ARG A 14 -10.27 -22.99 24.07
CA ARG A 14 -10.59 -22.44 22.74
C ARG A 14 -11.81 -21.52 22.77
N GLY A 15 -12.85 -21.90 23.51
CA GLY A 15 -14.05 -21.07 23.72
C GLY A 15 -13.72 -19.74 24.41
N LEU A 16 -12.87 -19.77 25.45
CA LEU A 16 -12.38 -18.57 26.13
C LEU A 16 -11.59 -17.64 25.19
N TRP A 17 -10.76 -18.20 24.30
CA TRP A 17 -10.07 -17.43 23.26
C TRP A 17 -11.04 -16.78 22.27
N LEU A 18 -12.10 -17.48 21.87
CA LEU A 18 -13.14 -16.92 21.00
C LEU A 18 -13.85 -15.75 21.69
N ILE A 19 -14.18 -15.87 22.98
CA ILE A 19 -14.76 -14.77 23.77
C ILE A 19 -13.80 -13.58 23.81
N ALA A 20 -12.50 -13.79 24.01
CA ALA A 20 -11.50 -12.73 24.00
C ALA A 20 -11.46 -11.96 22.67
N VAL A 21 -11.52 -12.69 21.54
CA VAL A 21 -11.54 -12.09 20.20
C VAL A 21 -12.83 -11.34 19.94
N LEU A 22 -13.99 -11.89 20.31
CA LEU A 22 -15.27 -11.20 20.20
C LEU A 22 -15.30 -9.92 21.04
N PHE A 23 -14.83 -9.99 22.28
CA PHE A 23 -14.71 -8.82 23.16
C PHE A 23 -13.82 -7.74 22.54
N ALA A 24 -12.67 -8.12 21.98
CA ALA A 24 -11.81 -7.20 21.25
C ALA A 24 -12.53 -6.58 20.04
N ALA A 25 -13.26 -7.38 19.24
CA ALA A 25 -14.01 -6.88 18.08
C ALA A 25 -15.08 -5.85 18.45
N PHE A 26 -15.81 -6.07 19.56
CA PHE A 26 -16.77 -5.10 20.06
C PHE A 26 -16.10 -3.80 20.53
N LEU A 27 -14.95 -3.88 21.22
CA LEU A 27 -14.19 -2.70 21.61
C LEU A 27 -13.64 -1.93 20.39
N ILE A 28 -13.18 -2.64 19.36
CA ILE A 28 -12.73 -2.06 18.09
C ILE A 28 -13.88 -1.30 17.42
N GLY A 29 -15.06 -1.92 17.32
CA GLY A 29 -16.25 -1.29 16.73
C GLY A 29 -16.71 -0.06 17.51
N LEU A 30 -16.67 -0.13 18.85
CA LEU A 30 -17.00 1.01 19.72
C LEU A 30 -15.96 2.14 19.58
N GLY A 31 -14.68 1.81 19.49
CA GLY A 31 -13.60 2.78 19.26
C GLY A 31 -13.78 3.56 17.96
N GLY A 32 -14.09 2.87 16.86
CA GLY A 32 -14.37 3.51 15.58
C GLY A 32 -15.53 4.52 15.64
N LEU A 33 -16.65 4.14 16.26
CA LEU A 33 -17.81 5.03 16.42
C LEU A 33 -17.54 6.27 17.26
N VAL A 34 -16.74 6.13 18.32
CA VAL A 34 -16.36 7.27 19.17
C VAL A 34 -15.43 8.22 18.40
N VAL A 35 -14.51 7.68 17.60
CA VAL A 35 -13.49 8.43 16.85
C VAL A 35 -14.10 9.17 15.66
N ASP A 36 -15.05 8.56 14.97
CA ASP A 36 -15.77 9.15 13.84
C ASP A 36 -16.66 10.34 14.26
N GLN A 37 -17.07 10.39 15.53
CA GLN A 37 -17.88 11.48 16.07
C GLN A 37 -17.06 12.65 16.65
N LEU A 38 -15.72 12.65 16.54
CA LEU A 38 -14.95 13.79 17.05
C LEU A 38 -15.18 15.06 16.21
N PRO A 39 -15.61 16.17 16.83
CA PRO A 39 -15.79 17.45 16.17
C PRO A 39 -14.41 18.02 15.82
N GLY A 40 -14.08 18.00 14.53
CA GLY A 40 -12.76 18.42 14.04
C GLY A 40 -12.51 18.13 12.57
N VAL A 41 -13.38 17.33 11.94
CA VAL A 41 -13.41 17.08 10.49
C VAL A 41 -14.15 18.22 9.75
N ALA A 42 -13.83 19.48 10.03
CA ALA A 42 -14.26 20.60 9.17
C ALA A 42 -13.86 20.34 7.71
N GLN A 43 -14.59 20.86 6.72
CA GLN A 43 -14.19 20.65 5.32
C GLN A 43 -12.77 21.21 5.09
N ALA A 44 -11.96 20.48 4.32
CA ALA A 44 -10.61 20.95 4.00
C ALA A 44 -10.75 22.31 3.31
N PRO A 45 -10.15 23.38 3.86
CA PRO A 45 -10.23 24.69 3.22
C PRO A 45 -9.57 24.57 1.85
N THR A 46 -10.28 24.95 0.80
CA THR A 46 -9.78 24.87 -0.58
C THR A 46 -8.81 26.02 -0.85
N LEU A 47 -7.98 25.90 -1.89
CA LEU A 47 -7.03 26.96 -2.25
C LEU A 47 -7.74 28.32 -2.45
N GLU A 48 -8.98 28.32 -2.97
CA GLU A 48 -9.76 29.55 -3.15
C GLU A 48 -10.12 30.26 -1.85
N SER A 49 -10.11 29.56 -0.71
CA SER A 49 -10.37 30.17 0.60
C SER A 49 -9.20 31.00 1.14
N PHE A 50 -7.98 30.75 0.65
CA PHE A 50 -6.77 31.46 1.05
C PHE A 50 -6.34 32.55 0.06
N VAL A 51 -6.83 32.49 -1.18
CA VAL A 51 -6.61 33.55 -2.15
C VAL A 51 -7.62 34.67 -1.92
N ASP A 52 -7.15 35.91 -1.77
CA ASP A 52 -8.03 37.07 -1.73
C ASP A 52 -8.87 37.14 -3.03
N PRO A 53 -10.21 36.97 -2.96
CA PRO A 53 -11.07 36.89 -4.14
C PRO A 53 -11.11 38.20 -4.93
N VAL A 54 -10.72 39.33 -4.33
CA VAL A 54 -10.58 40.61 -5.04
C VAL A 54 -9.28 40.64 -5.83
N GLN A 55 -8.17 40.16 -5.25
CA GLN A 55 -6.87 40.11 -5.94
C GLN A 55 -6.87 39.09 -7.08
N ALA A 56 -7.47 37.90 -6.87
CA ALA A 56 -7.66 36.92 -7.94
C ALA A 56 -8.44 37.50 -9.12
N ARG A 57 -9.59 38.14 -8.85
CA ARG A 57 -10.41 38.76 -9.91
C ARG A 57 -9.66 39.87 -10.65
N ARG A 58 -8.84 40.67 -9.96
CA ARG A 58 -8.00 41.70 -10.60
C ARG A 58 -6.92 41.08 -11.49
N ALA A 59 -6.23 40.04 -11.03
CA ALA A 59 -5.23 39.33 -11.82
C ALA A 59 -5.86 38.65 -13.05
N ASP A 60 -7.01 38.00 -12.89
CA ASP A 60 -7.75 37.40 -14.01
C ASP A 60 -8.23 38.45 -15.01
N ALA A 61 -8.66 39.63 -14.54
CA ALA A 61 -9.01 40.75 -15.41
C ALA A 61 -7.80 41.30 -16.18
N ALA A 62 -6.64 41.42 -15.52
CA ALA A 62 -5.39 41.85 -16.16
C ALA A 62 -4.92 40.87 -17.25
N ILE A 63 -5.03 39.55 -16.99
CA ILE A 63 -4.74 38.51 -18.00
C ILE A 63 -5.67 38.67 -19.20
N ARG A 64 -6.99 38.78 -18.98
CA ARG A 64 -7.97 38.97 -20.08
C ARG A 64 -7.68 40.23 -20.90
N GLN A 65 -7.34 41.33 -20.24
CA GLN A 65 -7.00 42.57 -20.92
C GLN A 65 -5.73 42.42 -21.77
N ALA A 66 -4.67 41.82 -21.23
CA ALA A 66 -3.42 41.57 -21.97
C ALA A 66 -3.63 40.61 -23.15
N GLN A 67 -4.49 39.59 -23.00
CA GLN A 67 -4.84 38.68 -24.08
C GLN A 67 -5.60 39.38 -25.20
N THR A 68 -6.57 40.23 -24.85
CA THR A 68 -7.33 41.02 -25.83
C THR A 68 -6.40 41.95 -26.62
N GLN A 69 -5.42 42.57 -25.96
CA GLN A 69 -4.40 43.39 -26.62
C GLN A 69 -3.51 42.58 -27.56
N LEU A 70 -3.10 41.37 -27.16
CA LEU A 70 -2.32 40.48 -28.01
C LEU A 70 -3.10 40.06 -29.26
N GLU A 71 -4.39 39.76 -29.12
CA GLU A 71 -5.29 39.39 -30.23
C GLU A 71 -5.48 40.56 -31.21
N ASP A 72 -5.70 41.78 -30.70
CA ASP A 72 -5.83 42.98 -31.53
C ASP A 72 -4.56 43.27 -32.34
N VAL A 73 -3.39 43.23 -31.68
CA VAL A 73 -2.10 43.41 -32.37
C VAL A 73 -1.83 42.30 -33.39
N ALA A 74 -2.19 41.05 -33.09
CA ALA A 74 -2.04 39.94 -34.01
C ALA A 74 -2.91 40.12 -35.28
N SER A 75 -4.15 40.57 -35.12
CA SER A 75 -5.07 40.88 -36.23
C SER A 75 -4.55 42.03 -37.11
N GLN A 76 -4.03 43.10 -36.48
CA GLN A 76 -3.40 44.22 -37.20
C GLN A 76 -2.16 43.78 -37.97
N LEU A 77 -1.33 42.93 -37.36
CA LEU A 77 -0.12 42.38 -37.99
C LEU A 77 -0.46 41.51 -39.20
N GLU A 78 -1.49 40.67 -39.11
CA GLU A 78 -1.96 39.86 -40.24
C GLU A 78 -2.39 40.75 -41.42
N THR A 79 -3.18 41.80 -41.12
CA THR A 79 -3.62 42.77 -42.13
C THR A 79 -2.43 43.50 -42.77
N ALA A 80 -1.46 43.95 -41.97
CA ALA A 80 -0.26 44.62 -42.46
C ALA A 80 0.62 43.70 -43.33
N ARG A 81 0.75 42.43 -42.96
CA ARG A 81 1.46 41.42 -43.76
C ARG A 81 0.79 41.17 -45.11
N LEU A 82 -0.54 41.15 -45.16
CA LEU A 82 -1.28 41.06 -46.43
C LEU A 82 -1.04 42.30 -47.31
N GLN A 83 -1.02 43.49 -46.72
CA GLN A 83 -0.71 44.73 -47.45
C GLN A 83 0.72 44.73 -47.98
N LEU A 84 1.71 44.35 -47.17
CA LEU A 84 3.10 44.19 -47.60
C LEU A 84 3.22 43.19 -48.76
N LYS A 85 2.50 42.06 -48.69
CA LYS A 85 2.46 41.08 -49.79
C LYS A 85 1.88 41.67 -51.08
N ALA A 86 0.82 42.47 -50.98
CA ALA A 86 0.23 43.13 -52.14
C ALA A 86 1.18 44.18 -52.75
N ARG A 87 1.80 45.03 -51.91
CA ARG A 87 2.75 46.08 -52.34
C ARG A 87 4.02 45.50 -52.95
N SER A 88 4.60 44.46 -52.33
CA SER A 88 5.77 43.76 -52.88
C SER A 88 5.47 43.08 -54.22
N THR A 89 4.28 42.51 -54.38
CA THR A 89 3.85 41.92 -55.66
C THR A 89 3.67 43.00 -56.74
N ALA A 90 3.04 44.13 -56.41
CA ALA A 90 2.92 45.26 -57.33
C ALA A 90 4.29 45.80 -57.77
N TYR A 91 5.25 45.93 -56.84
CA TYR A 91 6.62 46.33 -57.14
C TYR A 91 7.33 45.31 -58.04
N ARG A 92 7.24 44.01 -57.75
CA ARG A 92 7.83 42.95 -58.60
C ARG A 92 7.28 42.99 -60.02
N ASN A 93 5.95 43.02 -60.17
CA ASN A 93 5.31 43.05 -61.49
C ASN A 93 5.70 44.32 -62.28
N ALA A 94 5.74 45.48 -61.63
CA ALA A 94 6.17 46.73 -62.28
C ALA A 94 7.65 46.70 -62.66
N ARG A 95 8.50 46.08 -61.84
CA ARG A 95 9.93 45.91 -62.12
C ARG A 95 10.18 44.96 -63.30
N GLU A 96 9.45 43.84 -63.36
CA GLU A 96 9.51 42.91 -64.49
C GLU A 96 9.06 43.59 -65.79
N SER A 97 7.90 44.25 -65.77
CA SER A 97 7.42 45.02 -66.92
C SER A 97 8.39 46.13 -67.36
N PHE A 98 9.04 46.81 -66.40
CA PHE A 98 10.07 47.80 -66.70
C PHE A 98 11.30 47.15 -67.35
N ASN A 99 11.77 46.01 -66.86
CA ASN A 99 12.90 45.29 -67.43
C ASN A 99 12.61 44.80 -68.86
N ASP A 100 11.42 44.25 -69.11
CA ASP A 100 10.99 43.81 -70.45
C ASP A 100 10.95 44.99 -71.44
N TRP A 101 10.47 46.15 -70.97
CA TRP A 101 10.46 47.38 -71.75
C TRP A 101 11.88 47.88 -72.06
N VAL A 102 12.79 47.89 -71.07
CA VAL A 102 14.20 48.25 -71.28
C VAL A 102 14.88 47.28 -72.25
N ALA A 103 14.65 45.97 -72.12
CA ALA A 103 15.21 44.95 -73.02
C ALA A 103 14.74 45.14 -74.47
N THR A 104 13.44 45.36 -74.68
CA THR A 104 12.87 45.63 -76.01
C THR A 104 13.45 46.89 -76.64
N ARG A 105 13.65 47.95 -75.84
CA ARG A 105 14.26 49.21 -76.29
C ARG A 105 15.74 49.06 -76.64
N THR A 106 16.47 48.27 -75.85
CA THR A 106 17.90 48.01 -76.07
C THR A 106 18.10 47.23 -77.38
N ALA A 107 17.19 46.29 -77.70
CA ALA A 107 17.19 45.54 -78.96
C ALA A 107 16.84 46.40 -80.20
N THR A 108 16.11 47.52 -80.03
CA THR A 108 15.65 48.38 -81.14
C THR A 108 16.46 49.68 -81.32
N ALA A 109 17.47 49.93 -80.48
CA ALA A 109 18.41 51.07 -80.57
C ALA A 109 17.77 52.48 -80.65
N GLN A 110 16.59 52.69 -80.05
CA GLN A 110 15.90 53.99 -80.04
C GLN A 110 16.36 54.87 -78.86
N ALA A 111 17.26 55.81 -79.15
CA ALA A 111 17.91 56.68 -78.15
C ALA A 111 17.14 57.96 -77.77
N SER A 112 16.04 58.33 -78.45
CA SER A 112 15.45 59.68 -78.35
C SER A 112 14.41 59.93 -77.24
N GLN A 113 14.15 58.98 -76.32
CA GLN A 113 13.05 59.07 -75.34
C GLN A 113 13.52 58.97 -73.86
N ASP A 114 14.35 59.91 -73.41
CA ASP A 114 14.85 59.93 -72.01
C ASP A 114 13.78 60.34 -70.99
N ALA A 115 12.80 61.14 -71.40
CA ALA A 115 11.71 61.59 -70.53
C ALA A 115 10.80 60.44 -70.05
N GLU A 116 10.52 59.45 -70.90
CA GLU A 116 9.70 58.29 -70.52
C GLU A 116 10.45 57.39 -69.54
N LEU A 117 11.76 57.18 -69.72
CA LEU A 117 12.60 56.42 -68.79
C LEU A 117 12.54 57.03 -67.39
N VAL A 118 12.74 58.34 -67.28
CA VAL A 118 12.66 59.07 -66.01
C VAL A 118 11.27 58.91 -65.37
N SER A 119 10.20 58.98 -66.17
CA SER A 119 8.83 58.82 -65.65
C SER A 119 8.56 57.42 -65.08
N ARG A 120 9.02 56.36 -65.77
CA ARG A 120 8.85 54.96 -65.33
C ARG A 120 9.72 54.64 -64.12
N THR A 121 10.94 55.16 -64.07
CA THR A 121 11.82 55.04 -62.90
C THR A 121 11.16 55.69 -61.67
N ARG A 122 10.61 56.91 -61.80
CA ARG A 122 9.88 57.56 -60.69
C ARG A 122 8.67 56.76 -60.24
N ALA A 123 7.93 56.14 -61.16
CA ALA A 123 6.80 55.26 -60.81
C ALA A 123 7.26 54.02 -60.03
N LEU A 124 8.39 53.42 -60.44
CA LEU A 124 8.99 52.29 -59.74
C LEU A 124 9.50 52.67 -58.33
N ASP A 125 10.12 53.85 -58.20
CA ASP A 125 10.58 54.40 -56.91
C ASP A 125 9.41 54.65 -55.95
N ALA A 126 8.28 55.15 -56.46
CA ALA A 126 7.07 55.33 -55.66
C ALA A 126 6.51 53.99 -55.13
N LEU A 127 6.51 52.94 -55.97
CA LEU A 127 6.13 51.59 -55.54
C LEU A 127 7.12 51.02 -54.51
N LYS A 128 8.42 51.27 -54.68
CA LYS A 128 9.45 50.83 -53.72
C LYS A 128 9.36 51.57 -52.39
N ALA A 129 9.00 52.86 -52.40
CA ALA A 129 8.71 53.62 -51.19
C ALA A 129 7.50 53.02 -50.45
N ALA A 130 6.39 52.78 -51.16
CA ALA A 130 5.20 52.17 -50.56
C ALA A 130 5.43 50.76 -49.98
N GLU A 131 6.32 49.95 -50.58
CA GLU A 131 6.74 48.66 -50.02
C GLU A 131 7.53 48.85 -48.71
N ARG A 132 8.47 49.80 -48.66
CA ARG A 132 9.27 50.10 -47.44
C ARG A 132 8.40 50.63 -46.30
N ASP A 133 7.42 51.47 -46.61
CA ASP A 133 6.48 51.98 -45.62
C ASP A 133 5.64 50.84 -45.01
N ALA A 134 5.14 49.93 -45.87
CA ALA A 134 4.42 48.74 -45.41
C ALA A 134 5.31 47.80 -44.58
N GLN A 135 6.60 47.65 -44.93
CA GLN A 135 7.55 46.87 -44.15
C GLN A 135 7.76 47.48 -42.76
N THR A 136 7.98 48.80 -42.69
CA THR A 136 8.16 49.52 -41.42
C THR A 136 6.93 49.38 -40.51
N GLN A 137 5.73 49.36 -41.10
CA GLN A 137 4.50 49.10 -40.36
C GLN A 137 4.44 47.69 -39.78
N VAL A 138 4.86 46.67 -40.55
CA VAL A 138 4.96 45.28 -40.08
C VAL A 138 5.96 45.18 -38.93
N ASP A 139 7.17 45.73 -39.10
CA ASP A 139 8.22 45.68 -38.07
C ASP A 139 7.76 46.34 -36.75
N GLY A 140 7.06 47.48 -36.85
CA GLY A 140 6.47 48.15 -35.69
C GLY A 140 5.37 47.33 -35.00
N LEU A 141 4.56 46.58 -35.74
CA LEU A 141 3.53 45.69 -35.19
C LEU A 141 4.13 44.42 -34.57
N GLU A 142 5.22 43.88 -35.14
CA GLU A 142 5.94 42.75 -34.55
C GLU A 142 6.57 43.11 -33.19
N ALA A 143 7.13 44.32 -33.07
CA ALA A 143 7.62 44.83 -31.79
C ALA A 143 6.49 44.97 -30.75
N LYS A 144 5.32 45.48 -31.15
CA LYS A 144 4.13 45.55 -30.29
C LYS A 144 3.61 44.17 -29.91
N GLN A 145 3.68 43.19 -30.81
CA GLN A 145 3.26 41.82 -30.53
C GLN A 145 4.14 41.20 -29.43
N LEU A 146 5.45 41.40 -29.50
CA LEU A 146 6.37 40.91 -28.48
C LEU A 146 6.10 41.55 -27.11
N ASP A 147 5.82 42.86 -27.08
CA ASP A 147 5.45 43.56 -25.85
C ASP A 147 4.13 43.04 -25.25
N ALA A 148 3.12 42.83 -26.10
CA ALA A 148 1.85 42.23 -25.69
C ALA A 148 2.01 40.78 -25.18
N GLN A 149 2.90 39.99 -25.77
CA GLN A 149 3.23 38.65 -25.25
C GLN A 149 3.89 38.73 -23.87
N ARG A 150 4.81 39.69 -23.67
CA ARG A 150 5.45 39.93 -22.36
C ARG A 150 4.44 40.38 -21.30
N SER A 151 3.47 41.22 -21.66
CA SER A 151 2.42 41.66 -20.73
C SER A 151 1.49 40.52 -20.31
N VAL A 152 1.16 39.59 -21.23
CA VAL A 152 0.42 38.36 -20.89
C VAL A 152 1.23 37.51 -19.92
N GLN A 153 2.52 37.31 -20.18
CA GLN A 153 3.36 36.49 -19.31
C GLN A 153 3.53 37.11 -17.92
N SER A 154 3.73 38.43 -17.81
CA SER A 154 3.86 39.09 -16.52
C SER A 154 2.55 39.03 -15.71
N ALA A 155 1.39 39.18 -16.35
CA ALA A 155 0.09 39.04 -15.71
C ALA A 155 -0.15 37.60 -15.19
N ARG A 156 0.26 36.59 -15.95
CA ARG A 156 0.23 35.17 -15.52
C ARG A 156 1.14 34.91 -14.34
N ASN A 157 2.39 35.38 -14.41
CA ASN A 157 3.34 35.24 -13.30
C ASN A 157 2.82 35.89 -12.00
N ALA A 158 2.15 37.05 -12.11
CA ALA A 158 1.52 37.70 -10.95
C ALA A 158 0.37 36.87 -10.36
N ARG A 159 -0.43 36.21 -11.21
CA ARG A 159 -1.50 35.29 -10.79
C ARG A 159 -0.94 34.04 -10.11
N ASP A 160 0.15 33.51 -10.65
CA ASP A 160 0.82 32.33 -10.11
C ASP A 160 1.47 32.64 -8.76
N ALA A 161 2.09 33.81 -8.59
CA ALA A 161 2.64 34.25 -7.31
C ALA A 161 1.58 34.31 -6.19
N LEU A 162 0.35 34.73 -6.52
CA LEU A 162 -0.77 34.69 -5.57
C LEU A 162 -1.16 33.26 -5.20
N ASN A 163 -1.19 32.36 -6.20
CA ASN A 163 -1.50 30.94 -5.97
C ASN A 163 -0.41 30.24 -5.15
N THR A 164 0.87 30.52 -5.38
CA THR A 164 1.97 29.91 -4.62
C THR A 164 1.93 30.36 -3.17
N ALA A 165 1.72 31.66 -2.90
CA ALA A 165 1.60 32.18 -1.54
C ALA A 165 0.40 31.58 -0.79
N ALA A 166 -0.74 31.44 -1.47
CA ALA A 166 -1.92 30.77 -0.89
C ALA A 166 -1.69 29.26 -0.68
N GLY A 167 -0.95 28.60 -1.59
CA GLY A 167 -0.58 27.19 -1.49
C GLY A 167 0.30 26.90 -0.28
N GLU A 168 1.28 27.75 0.02
CA GLU A 168 2.12 27.63 1.22
C GLU A 168 1.31 27.75 2.51
N GLN A 169 0.36 28.69 2.58
CA GLN A 169 -0.53 28.84 3.73
C GLN A 169 -1.47 27.64 3.90
N LEU A 170 -2.00 27.12 2.78
CA LEU A 170 -2.82 25.92 2.77
C LEU A 170 -2.04 24.72 3.31
N ALA A 171 -0.80 24.50 2.84
CA ALA A 171 0.05 23.41 3.30
C ALA A 171 0.34 23.52 4.80
N ALA A 172 0.68 24.72 5.29
CA ALA A 172 0.92 24.94 6.72
C ALA A 172 -0.33 24.63 7.58
N MET A 173 -1.52 25.04 7.12
CA MET A 173 -2.78 24.76 7.81
C MET A 173 -3.18 23.28 7.75
N GLN A 174 -2.91 22.61 6.63
CA GLN A 174 -3.12 21.17 6.48
C GLN A 174 -2.24 20.39 7.46
N HIS A 175 -0.94 20.68 7.52
CA HIS A 175 -0.04 20.05 8.48
C HIS A 175 -0.44 20.30 9.94
N ALA A 176 -0.80 21.55 10.29
CA ALA A 176 -1.25 21.88 11.64
C ALA A 176 -2.53 21.11 12.02
N ARG A 177 -3.40 20.86 11.04
CA ARG A 177 -4.63 20.10 11.24
C ARG A 177 -4.39 18.60 11.36
N GLU A 178 -3.55 18.04 10.51
CA GLU A 178 -3.09 16.66 10.60
C GLU A 178 -2.46 16.40 11.96
N LEU A 179 -1.59 17.30 12.44
CA LEU A 179 -0.99 17.24 13.76
C LEU A 179 -2.02 17.33 14.90
N LYS A 180 -3.08 18.15 14.77
CA LYS A 180 -4.17 18.21 15.76
C LYS A 180 -4.96 16.91 15.81
N VAL A 181 -5.36 16.38 14.65
CA VAL A 181 -6.12 15.11 14.57
C VAL A 181 -5.26 13.97 15.11
N PHE A 182 -3.99 13.91 14.71
CA PHE A 182 -3.03 12.97 15.25
C PHE A 182 -2.86 13.13 16.76
N GLY A 183 -2.70 14.36 17.26
CA GLY A 183 -2.51 14.64 18.69
C GLY A 183 -3.70 14.19 19.53
N ILE A 184 -4.93 14.38 19.05
CA ILE A 184 -6.14 13.92 19.74
C ILE A 184 -6.19 12.37 19.76
N ARG A 185 -5.92 11.71 18.64
CA ARG A 185 -5.86 10.24 18.57
C ARG A 185 -4.74 9.67 19.43
N LEU A 186 -3.58 10.32 19.47
CA LEU A 186 -2.47 9.96 20.32
C LEU A 186 -2.84 10.08 21.81
N ALA A 187 -3.50 11.18 22.19
CA ALA A 187 -3.97 11.39 23.55
C ALA A 187 -4.99 10.33 24.00
N LEU A 188 -5.78 9.78 23.07
CA LEU A 188 -6.73 8.69 23.35
C LEU A 188 -6.07 7.30 23.41
N THR A 189 -5.17 7.00 22.47
CA THR A 189 -4.58 5.66 22.30
C THR A 189 -3.43 5.38 23.27
N LEU A 190 -2.61 6.38 23.62
CA LEU A 190 -1.50 6.25 24.55
C LEU A 190 -1.92 5.76 25.96
N PRO A 191 -2.95 6.33 26.62
CA PRO A 191 -3.40 5.81 27.91
C PRO A 191 -3.97 4.38 27.78
N LEU A 192 -4.62 4.06 26.66
CA LEU A 192 -5.11 2.71 26.37
C LEU A 192 -3.97 1.69 26.30
N LEU A 193 -2.88 2.05 25.60
CA LEU A 193 -1.64 1.27 25.53
C LEU A 193 -0.96 1.12 26.89
N ALA A 194 -0.92 2.18 27.70
CA ALA A 194 -0.38 2.12 29.05
C ALA A 194 -1.16 1.14 29.94
N VAL A 195 -2.49 1.18 29.89
CA VAL A 195 -3.36 0.22 30.59
C VAL A 195 -3.14 -1.21 30.07
N ALA A 196 -2.99 -1.39 28.76
CA ALA A 196 -2.72 -2.70 28.17
C ALA A 196 -1.37 -3.27 28.63
N GLY A 197 -0.32 -2.44 28.66
CA GLY A 197 1.00 -2.81 29.17
C GLY A 197 0.95 -3.18 30.65
N TRP A 198 0.23 -2.40 31.47
CA TRP A 198 0.03 -2.70 32.89
C TRP A 198 -0.71 -4.02 33.11
N LEU A 199 -1.81 -4.25 32.37
CA LEU A 199 -2.56 -5.50 32.42
C LEU A 199 -1.72 -6.70 31.97
N PHE A 200 -0.87 -6.53 30.96
CA PHE A 200 0.02 -7.60 30.50
C PHE A 200 1.03 -8.02 31.58
N VAL A 201 1.64 -7.06 32.28
CA VAL A 201 2.62 -7.36 33.33
C VAL A 201 1.95 -7.99 34.55
N ARG A 202 0.80 -7.46 34.97
CA ARG A 202 0.21 -7.79 36.28
C ARG A 202 -0.91 -8.83 36.25
N GLN A 203 -1.68 -8.92 35.16
CA GLN A 203 -2.93 -9.71 35.10
C GLN A 203 -2.95 -10.82 34.04
N ARG A 204 -1.86 -11.05 33.28
CA ARG A 204 -1.84 -12.06 32.19
C ARG A 204 -2.09 -13.52 32.62
N LYS A 205 -1.94 -13.85 33.91
CA LYS A 205 -2.19 -15.19 34.49
C LYS A 205 -3.45 -15.23 35.38
N SER A 206 -4.23 -14.16 35.40
CA SER A 206 -5.44 -14.06 36.22
C SER A 206 -6.56 -14.96 35.70
N THR A 207 -7.55 -15.26 36.53
CA THR A 207 -8.77 -15.99 36.13
C THR A 207 -9.47 -15.28 34.95
N TRP A 208 -9.39 -13.95 34.89
CA TRP A 208 -9.96 -13.11 33.83
C TRP A 208 -9.02 -12.90 32.63
N TRP A 209 -8.02 -13.76 32.44
CA TRP A 209 -7.05 -13.66 31.34
C TRP A 209 -7.68 -13.47 29.94
N PRO A 210 -8.86 -14.01 29.57
CA PRO A 210 -9.39 -13.80 28.22
C PRO A 210 -9.73 -12.33 27.94
N PHE A 211 -10.28 -11.62 28.93
CA PHE A 211 -10.59 -10.18 28.80
C PHE A 211 -9.33 -9.33 28.77
N VAL A 212 -8.31 -9.71 29.55
CA VAL A 212 -6.99 -9.06 29.53
C VAL A 212 -6.36 -9.16 28.14
N TRP A 213 -6.35 -10.37 27.56
CA TRP A 213 -5.83 -10.56 26.20
C TRP A 213 -6.69 -9.87 25.15
N GLY A 214 -8.03 -9.90 25.28
CA GLY A 214 -8.94 -9.15 24.40
C GLY A 214 -8.64 -7.64 24.41
N PHE A 215 -8.44 -7.04 25.59
CA PHE A 215 -8.05 -5.64 25.71
C PHE A 215 -6.68 -5.34 25.11
N ILE A 216 -5.70 -6.25 25.27
CA ILE A 216 -4.38 -6.12 24.64
C ILE A 216 -4.50 -6.15 23.11
N PHE A 217 -5.30 -7.06 22.54
CA PHE A 217 -5.53 -7.09 21.09
C PHE A 217 -6.19 -5.82 20.60
N PHE A 218 -7.20 -5.33 21.32
CA PHE A 218 -7.86 -4.06 21.02
C PHE A 218 -6.87 -2.89 21.05
N ALA A 219 -6.07 -2.75 22.11
CA ALA A 219 -5.10 -1.65 22.23
C ALA A 219 -4.02 -1.70 21.15
N LEU A 220 -3.51 -2.90 20.81
CA LEU A 220 -2.58 -3.08 19.70
C LEU A 220 -3.23 -2.75 18.36
N PHE A 221 -4.48 -3.18 18.15
CA PHE A 221 -5.22 -2.87 16.93
C PHE A 221 -5.46 -1.36 16.79
N ALA A 222 -5.97 -0.69 17.83
CA ALA A 222 -6.16 0.75 17.86
C ALA A 222 -4.85 1.49 17.55
N PHE A 223 -3.72 1.03 18.11
CA PHE A 223 -2.42 1.59 17.77
C PHE A 223 -2.05 1.39 16.29
N PHE A 224 -2.06 0.16 15.78
CA PHE A 224 -1.57 -0.13 14.42
C PHE A 224 -2.52 0.26 13.28
N VAL A 225 -3.82 0.30 13.54
CA VAL A 225 -4.85 0.50 12.52
C VAL A 225 -5.52 1.87 12.65
N GLU A 226 -5.60 2.44 13.86
CA GLU A 226 -6.29 3.72 14.06
C GLU A 226 -5.32 4.89 14.20
N LEU A 227 -4.19 4.69 14.88
CA LEU A 227 -3.18 5.73 15.11
C LEU A 227 -2.13 5.78 13.98
N VAL A 228 -1.55 4.62 13.64
CA VAL A 228 -0.42 4.53 12.71
C VAL A 228 -0.73 5.04 11.30
N PRO A 229 -1.91 4.79 10.68
CA PRO A 229 -2.19 5.31 9.34
C PRO A 229 -2.27 6.84 9.22
N TYR A 230 -2.38 7.54 10.35
CA TYR A 230 -2.56 9.00 10.41
C TYR A 230 -1.29 9.72 10.89
N LEU A 231 -0.17 9.01 10.96
CA LEU A 231 1.12 9.60 11.32
C LEU A 231 1.71 10.24 10.05
N PRO A 232 1.88 11.58 10.00
CA PRO A 232 2.00 12.36 8.76
C PRO A 232 3.22 12.12 7.87
N ASP A 233 4.06 11.12 8.15
CA ASP A 233 5.15 10.68 7.24
C ASP A 233 5.74 9.30 7.62
N TYR A 234 5.62 8.89 8.88
CA TYR A 234 6.30 7.69 9.41
C TYR A 234 5.40 6.50 9.72
N GLY A 235 4.09 6.61 9.49
CA GLY A 235 3.12 5.58 9.84
C GLY A 235 3.40 4.23 9.17
N GLY A 236 3.59 4.26 7.84
CA GLY A 236 3.91 3.06 7.07
C GLY A 236 5.17 2.36 7.57
N TYR A 237 6.24 3.12 7.83
CA TYR A 237 7.52 2.57 8.28
C TYR A 237 7.41 1.87 9.64
N VAL A 238 6.75 2.48 10.63
CA VAL A 238 6.57 1.86 11.95
C VAL A 238 5.75 0.57 11.82
N ARG A 239 4.66 0.59 11.02
CA ARG A 239 3.82 -0.59 10.78
C ARG A 239 4.63 -1.76 10.22
N TYR A 240 5.38 -1.50 9.15
CA TYR A 240 6.13 -2.55 8.47
C TYR A 240 7.34 -3.00 9.29
N LEU A 241 8.04 -2.10 9.98
CA LEU A 241 9.17 -2.46 10.83
C LEU A 241 8.73 -3.39 11.97
N VAL A 242 7.64 -3.04 12.68
CA VAL A 242 7.12 -3.93 13.73
C VAL A 242 6.61 -5.25 13.13
N GLY A 243 5.94 -5.20 11.98
CA GLY A 243 5.50 -6.40 11.27
C GLY A 243 6.67 -7.33 10.90
N ILE A 244 7.78 -6.78 10.42
CA ILE A 244 9.01 -7.52 10.11
C ILE A 244 9.59 -8.15 11.38
N VAL A 245 9.76 -7.38 12.46
CA VAL A 245 10.28 -7.88 13.74
C VAL A 245 9.40 -9.02 14.27
N LEU A 246 8.08 -8.83 14.28
CA LEU A 246 7.13 -9.83 14.76
C LEU A 246 7.23 -11.13 13.91
N THR A 247 7.30 -10.99 12.59
CA THR A 247 7.40 -12.12 11.66
C THR A 247 8.71 -12.88 11.86
N VAL A 248 9.84 -12.18 12.01
CA VAL A 248 11.14 -12.81 12.28
C VAL A 248 11.14 -13.54 13.61
N LEU A 249 10.55 -12.97 14.67
CA LEU A 249 10.47 -13.59 15.99
C LEU A 249 9.56 -14.83 15.98
N ILE A 250 8.35 -14.72 15.40
CA ILE A 250 7.42 -15.84 15.28
C ILE A 250 8.02 -16.94 14.39
N GLY A 251 8.60 -16.57 13.25
CA GLY A 251 9.28 -17.49 12.34
C GLY A 251 10.42 -18.23 13.03
N ARG A 252 11.30 -17.52 13.75
CA ARG A 252 12.38 -18.13 14.54
C ARG A 252 11.83 -19.09 15.59
N TYR A 253 10.80 -18.68 16.34
CA TYR A 253 10.19 -19.54 17.36
C TYR A 253 9.59 -20.81 16.75
N ALA A 254 8.86 -20.69 15.65
CA ALA A 254 8.26 -21.81 14.93
C ALA A 254 9.31 -22.77 14.34
N ILE A 255 10.38 -22.24 13.74
CA ILE A 255 11.47 -23.06 13.21
C ILE A 255 12.17 -23.82 14.34
N VAL A 256 12.52 -23.14 15.44
CA VAL A 256 13.20 -23.77 16.58
C VAL A 256 12.31 -24.77 17.31
N SER A 257 10.99 -24.54 17.39
CA SER A 257 10.06 -25.52 17.97
C SER A 257 9.90 -26.75 17.08
N LEU A 258 9.78 -26.57 15.77
CA LEU A 258 9.70 -27.65 14.80
C LEU A 258 10.98 -28.49 14.78
N GLN A 259 12.15 -27.84 14.78
CA GLN A 259 13.44 -28.53 14.85
C GLN A 259 13.59 -29.34 16.14
N ARG A 260 13.18 -28.79 17.29
CA ARG A 260 13.18 -29.52 18.57
C ARG A 260 12.24 -30.72 18.53
N TYR A 261 11.07 -30.57 17.91
CA TYR A 261 10.12 -31.67 17.74
C TYR A 261 10.69 -32.78 16.85
N LEU A 262 11.25 -32.44 15.69
CA LEU A 262 11.89 -33.40 14.78
C LEU A 262 13.12 -34.07 15.42
N ALA A 263 13.91 -33.33 16.21
CA ALA A 263 15.06 -33.89 16.92
C ALA A 263 14.63 -34.91 17.98
N ARG A 264 13.55 -34.63 18.73
CA ARG A 264 12.95 -35.61 19.67
C ARG A 264 12.45 -36.85 18.95
N GLN A 265 11.78 -36.67 17.82
CA GLN A 265 11.27 -37.78 17.02
C GLN A 265 12.41 -38.69 16.52
N LYS A 266 13.50 -38.11 16.00
CA LYS A 266 14.69 -38.88 15.58
C LYS A 266 15.35 -39.62 16.75
N ALA A 267 15.40 -39.01 17.92
CA ALA A 267 15.93 -39.66 19.11
C ALA A 267 15.05 -40.84 19.55
N GLU A 268 13.73 -40.69 19.50
CA GLU A 268 12.77 -41.76 19.79
C GLU A 268 12.89 -42.94 18.82
N GLU A 269 13.15 -42.69 17.53
CA GLU A 269 13.40 -43.74 16.51
C GLU A 269 14.70 -44.54 16.73
N GLN A 270 15.67 -44.00 17.50
CA GLN A 270 16.95 -44.67 17.78
C GLN A 270 16.97 -45.49 19.08
N LEU A 271 15.98 -45.32 19.97
CA LEU A 271 15.91 -46.06 21.23
C LEU A 271 15.43 -47.51 21.05
N PRO A 272 15.94 -48.48 21.83
CA PRO A 272 15.48 -49.87 21.78
C PRO A 272 14.00 -50.01 22.20
N ASP A 273 13.31 -50.99 21.59
CA ASP A 273 11.84 -51.11 21.64
C ASP A 273 11.24 -51.28 23.05
N GLU A 274 11.99 -51.79 24.02
CA GLU A 274 11.52 -52.00 25.40
C GLU A 274 11.45 -50.70 26.20
N GLU A 275 12.35 -49.75 25.94
CA GLU A 275 12.37 -48.44 26.61
C GLU A 275 11.39 -47.47 25.98
N ARG A 276 11.20 -47.55 24.66
CA ARG A 276 10.25 -46.73 23.89
C ARG A 276 8.79 -46.96 24.31
N ARG A 277 8.44 -48.17 24.80
CA ARG A 277 7.11 -48.47 25.34
C ARG A 277 6.82 -47.84 26.69
N LYS A 278 7.87 -47.54 27.48
CA LYS A 278 7.73 -46.99 28.84
C LYS A 278 7.46 -45.48 28.82
N THR A 279 7.87 -44.77 27.76
CA THR A 279 7.73 -43.31 27.63
C THR A 279 6.45 -42.87 26.90
N LEU A 280 5.78 -43.78 26.20
CA LEU A 280 4.57 -43.50 25.43
C LEU A 280 3.33 -43.45 26.34
N SER A 281 2.61 -42.32 26.32
CA SER A 281 1.39 -42.17 27.11
C SER A 281 0.25 -43.02 26.55
N TYR A 282 -0.44 -43.73 27.45
CA TYR A 282 -1.57 -44.61 27.12
C TYR A 282 -2.62 -43.94 26.21
N ASP A 283 -3.05 -42.73 26.57
CA ASP A 283 -4.07 -41.98 25.84
C ASP A 283 -3.63 -41.64 24.39
N LEU A 284 -2.35 -41.32 24.20
CA LEU A 284 -1.78 -40.99 22.89
C LEU A 284 -1.67 -42.23 22.01
N ALA A 285 -1.22 -43.36 22.59
CA ALA A 285 -1.11 -44.63 21.88
C ALA A 285 -2.48 -45.13 21.38
N GLN A 286 -3.51 -45.03 22.23
CA GLN A 286 -4.88 -45.40 21.84
C GLN A 286 -5.47 -44.48 20.78
N ALA A 287 -5.28 -43.16 20.91
CA ALA A 287 -5.77 -42.20 19.93
C ALA A 287 -5.13 -42.37 18.55
N ARG A 288 -3.85 -42.74 18.49
CA ARG A 288 -3.11 -43.02 17.24
C ARG A 288 -3.56 -44.33 16.61
N LEU A 289 -3.67 -45.40 17.40
CA LEU A 289 -4.18 -46.70 16.92
C LEU A 289 -5.62 -46.59 16.40
N ALA A 290 -6.50 -45.83 17.06
CA ALA A 290 -7.86 -45.60 16.57
C ALA A 290 -7.90 -44.91 15.19
N LYS A 291 -6.83 -44.21 14.80
CA LYS A 291 -6.67 -43.55 13.49
C LYS A 291 -5.81 -44.36 12.52
N SER A 292 -5.50 -45.62 12.82
CA SER A 292 -4.60 -46.46 12.01
C SER A 292 -3.20 -45.85 11.83
N VAL A 293 -2.69 -45.18 12.88
CA VAL A 293 -1.35 -44.58 12.92
C VAL A 293 -0.52 -45.29 13.99
N CYS A 294 0.71 -45.67 13.65
CA CYS A 294 1.64 -46.30 14.59
C CYS A 294 1.97 -45.34 15.76
N PRO A 295 1.80 -45.75 17.03
CA PRO A 295 2.15 -44.90 18.18
C PRO A 295 3.62 -44.48 18.25
N GLY A 296 4.53 -45.33 17.78
CA GLY A 296 5.98 -45.07 17.75
C GLY A 296 6.41 -44.14 16.61
N CYS A 297 6.32 -44.59 15.36
CA CYS A 297 6.87 -43.84 14.22
C CYS A 297 5.88 -42.90 13.51
N GLU A 298 4.64 -42.78 14.00
CA GLU A 298 3.58 -41.91 13.45
C GLU A 298 3.24 -42.14 11.96
N ARG A 299 3.67 -43.28 11.39
CA ARG A 299 3.34 -43.68 10.01
C ARG A 299 2.01 -44.43 9.99
N PRO A 300 1.26 -44.34 8.86
CA PRO A 300 0.04 -45.11 8.69
C PRO A 300 0.35 -46.61 8.76
N VAL A 301 -0.46 -47.36 9.51
CA VAL A 301 -0.38 -48.82 9.62
C VAL A 301 -1.76 -49.40 9.43
N LYS A 302 -1.85 -50.40 8.55
CA LYS A 302 -3.05 -51.19 8.30
C LYS A 302 -3.32 -52.14 9.48
N LEU A 303 -4.36 -51.87 10.27
CA LEU A 303 -4.73 -52.64 11.49
C LEU A 303 -5.83 -53.69 11.23
N ASP A 304 -6.35 -53.74 10.01
CA ASP A 304 -7.33 -54.70 9.49
C ASP A 304 -6.77 -56.12 9.36
N ASP A 305 -5.45 -56.24 9.25
CA ASP A 305 -4.73 -57.51 9.21
C ASP A 305 -4.60 -58.13 10.61
N VAL A 306 -5.21 -59.30 10.79
CA VAL A 306 -5.28 -60.02 12.07
C VAL A 306 -3.92 -60.61 12.46
N GLU A 307 -3.03 -60.86 11.49
CA GLU A 307 -1.69 -61.43 11.72
C GLU A 307 -0.64 -60.34 12.01
N ARG A 308 -0.98 -59.07 11.79
CA ARG A 308 -0.03 -57.96 11.95
C ARG A 308 0.05 -57.49 13.40
N ASP A 309 0.95 -58.12 14.16
CA ASP A 309 1.18 -57.77 15.57
C ASP A 309 2.28 -56.71 15.76
N PHE A 310 3.11 -56.47 14.74
CA PHE A 310 4.22 -55.51 14.77
C PHE A 310 4.15 -54.48 13.64
N CYS A 311 4.69 -53.28 13.90
CA CYS A 311 4.81 -52.24 12.89
C CYS A 311 5.99 -52.53 11.94
N VAL A 312 5.72 -52.58 10.64
CA VAL A 312 6.74 -52.82 9.58
C VAL A 312 7.76 -51.70 9.44
N HIS A 313 7.48 -50.50 9.97
CA HIS A 313 8.35 -49.34 9.84
C HIS A 313 9.32 -49.16 11.01
N CYS A 314 8.95 -49.61 12.21
CA CYS A 314 9.73 -49.36 13.41
C CYS A 314 9.84 -50.54 14.39
N GLY A 315 9.24 -51.70 14.08
CA GLY A 315 9.37 -52.91 14.89
C GLY A 315 8.54 -52.94 16.18
N ILE A 316 7.79 -51.88 16.51
CA ILE A 316 7.01 -51.85 17.75
C ILE A 316 5.84 -52.84 17.71
N CYS A 317 5.63 -53.58 18.81
CA CYS A 317 4.46 -54.45 18.98
C CYS A 317 3.22 -53.59 19.21
N LEU A 318 2.25 -53.74 18.32
CA LEU A 318 0.95 -53.06 18.35
C LEU A 318 -0.09 -53.92 19.08
N PHE A 319 -0.01 -55.24 18.88
CA PHE A 319 -0.92 -56.20 19.50
C PHE A 319 -0.14 -57.38 20.08
N ASP A 320 -0.52 -57.77 21.28
CA ASP A 320 0.00 -58.95 21.97
C ASP A 320 -1.15 -59.87 22.39
N ARG A 321 -0.84 -61.09 22.84
CA ARG A 321 -1.87 -62.02 23.33
C ARG A 321 -1.95 -61.95 24.85
N CYS A 322 -3.17 -62.01 25.38
CA CYS A 322 -3.35 -62.08 26.83
C CYS A 322 -2.77 -63.39 27.40
N GLY A 323 -1.95 -63.32 28.44
CA GLY A 323 -1.42 -64.51 29.10
C GLY A 323 -2.46 -65.38 29.81
N THR A 324 -3.66 -64.85 30.06
CA THR A 324 -4.74 -65.57 30.76
C THR A 324 -5.77 -66.17 29.80
N CYS A 325 -6.23 -65.42 28.80
CA CYS A 325 -7.29 -65.85 27.88
C CYS A 325 -6.83 -66.00 26.42
N THR A 326 -5.54 -65.75 26.12
CA THR A 326 -4.92 -65.82 24.78
C THR A 326 -5.50 -64.90 23.70
N THR A 327 -6.55 -64.12 24.01
CA THR A 327 -7.14 -63.15 23.09
C THR A 327 -6.13 -62.08 22.69
N ARG A 328 -6.07 -61.76 21.39
CA ARG A 328 -5.27 -60.66 20.84
C ARG A 328 -5.77 -59.32 21.39
N LYS A 329 -4.95 -58.61 22.13
CA LYS A 329 -5.26 -57.32 22.74
C LYS A 329 -4.26 -56.26 22.28
N ASN A 330 -4.62 -55.00 22.44
CA ASN A 330 -3.70 -53.88 22.23
C ASN A 330 -2.55 -53.98 23.26
N ALA A 331 -1.31 -53.98 22.78
CA ALA A 331 -0.12 -54.11 23.63
C ALA A 331 0.03 -52.94 24.61
N PHE A 332 -0.55 -51.78 24.29
CA PHE A 332 -0.58 -50.60 25.14
C PHE A 332 -1.76 -50.57 26.11
N ALA A 333 -2.72 -51.51 26.02
CA ALA A 333 -3.85 -51.54 26.94
C ALA A 333 -3.43 -51.98 28.34
N HIS A 334 -3.88 -51.27 29.39
CA HIS A 334 -3.63 -51.65 30.79
C HIS A 334 -4.39 -52.91 31.21
N PHE A 335 -5.52 -53.20 30.57
CA PHE A 335 -6.37 -54.35 30.86
C PHE A 335 -6.77 -55.07 29.57
N CYS A 336 -6.95 -56.39 29.64
CA CYS A 336 -7.50 -57.15 28.54
C CYS A 336 -8.97 -56.76 28.32
N HIS A 337 -9.34 -56.42 27.09
CA HIS A 337 -10.72 -56.09 26.73
C HIS A 337 -11.68 -57.29 26.83
N HIS A 338 -11.17 -58.53 26.83
CA HIS A 338 -11.97 -59.75 26.89
C HIS A 338 -12.18 -60.27 28.31
N CYS A 339 -11.12 -60.42 29.11
CA CYS A 339 -11.20 -61.00 30.45
C CYS A 339 -10.92 -60.02 31.61
N GLY A 340 -10.57 -58.76 31.32
CA GLY A 340 -10.26 -57.75 32.34
C GLY A 340 -8.93 -57.95 33.07
N ALA A 341 -8.19 -59.02 32.79
CA ALA A 341 -6.89 -59.27 33.41
C ALA A 341 -5.91 -58.11 33.12
N ARG A 342 -5.12 -57.73 34.13
CA ARG A 342 -4.10 -56.68 33.99
C ARG A 342 -3.07 -57.13 32.95
N SER A 343 -2.88 -56.29 31.96
CA SER A 343 -1.86 -56.47 30.93
C SER A 343 -0.50 -56.18 31.52
N ALA A 344 0.51 -56.99 31.19
CA ALA A 344 1.91 -56.65 31.46
C ALA A 344 2.40 -55.44 30.62
N GLY A 345 1.55 -54.93 29.73
CA GLY A 345 1.70 -53.63 29.09
C GLY A 345 1.81 -52.54 30.16
N SER A 346 3.03 -52.03 30.30
CA SER A 346 3.50 -51.10 31.33
C SER A 346 3.49 -51.64 32.77
N GLY A 347 4.51 -52.44 33.10
CA GLY A 347 5.04 -52.56 34.47
C GLY A 347 4.96 -53.96 35.09
N ALA A 348 5.95 -54.80 34.80
CA ALA A 348 6.42 -55.85 35.71
C ALA A 348 7.73 -56.45 35.17
N GLY A 349 8.85 -56.09 35.78
CA GLY A 349 10.17 -56.64 35.47
C GLY A 349 11.11 -56.36 36.64
N GLY A 350 10.81 -56.99 37.78
CA GLY A 350 11.53 -56.81 39.04
C GLY A 350 10.90 -57.57 40.20
N ALA A 351 10.44 -58.80 39.96
CA ALA A 351 10.13 -59.75 41.02
C ALA A 351 10.72 -61.10 40.61
N VAL A 352 12.01 -61.26 40.85
CA VAL A 352 12.64 -62.58 40.97
C VAL A 352 12.80 -62.81 42.47
N SER A 353 12.02 -63.74 43.00
CA SER A 353 12.19 -64.31 44.33
C SER A 353 12.87 -65.67 44.19
N ALA A 354 13.95 -65.82 44.95
CA ALA A 354 14.47 -67.05 45.57
C ALA A 354 14.85 -68.26 44.70
N ALA A 355 16.17 -68.48 44.59
CA ALA A 355 16.82 -69.69 45.10
C ALA A 355 18.20 -69.31 45.65
#